data_AF-A0A3D2SL28-F1
#
_entry.id   AF-A0A3D2SL28-F1
#
_cell.length_a   1.000
_cell.length_b   1.000
_cell.length_c   1.000
_cell.angle_alpha   90.00
_cell.angle_beta   90.00
_cell.angle_gamma   90.00
#
_symmetry.space_group_name_H-M   'P 1'
#
loop_
_entity.id
_entity.type
_entity.pdbx_description
1 polymer ?
#
loop_
_entity_poly.entity_id
_entity_poly.type
_entity_poly.pdbx_seq_one_letter_code
_entity_poly.pdbx_strand_id
1 'polypeptide(L)'
;GTSKRHQWNENKVLTAIEQIVQHNSHCQLILTTSRRTPEGFLNHLKKQDYASQLDIFPVEHTPQGWIFEQMQLAETVYVTEDSVSMIFEALTAGCCVGVIAMDRLKSDRITQLIDQLPFEQTKETIRLLPLTTPLHEAKRVASQLLDSSSF
;
A
#
# COMPACT_ATOMS: atom_id res chain seq x y z
N GLY A 1 6.52 14.58 2.75
CA GLY A 1 6.93 14.83 4.14
C GLY A 1 6.95 13.53 4.92
N THR A 2 7.95 13.32 5.77
CA THR A 2 8.15 12.06 6.51
C THR A 2 6.94 11.70 7.39
N SER A 3 6.69 10.41 7.56
CA SER A 3 5.63 9.91 8.43
C SER A 3 5.97 10.20 9.90
N LYS A 4 5.03 10.77 10.67
CA LYS A 4 5.17 10.95 12.13
C LYS A 4 4.92 9.65 12.93
N ARG A 5 4.60 8.54 12.25
CA ARG A 5 4.20 7.26 12.84
C ARG A 5 5.07 6.10 12.43
N HIS A 6 5.74 6.22 11.29
CA HIS A 6 6.54 5.17 10.71
C HIS A 6 7.92 5.74 10.41
N GLN A 7 8.94 4.97 10.72
CA GLN A 7 10.30 5.24 10.35
C GLN A 7 10.57 4.61 8.98
N TRP A 8 11.17 5.37 8.09
CA TRP A 8 11.63 4.82 6.82
C TRP A 8 12.81 3.88 7.06
N ASN A 9 12.67 2.64 6.62
CA ASN A 9 13.72 1.64 6.62
C ASN A 9 13.93 1.16 5.18
N GLU A 10 14.93 1.75 4.52
CA GLU A 10 15.17 1.50 3.10
C GLU A 10 15.41 0.03 2.80
N ASN A 11 16.21 -0.65 3.62
CA ASN A 11 16.54 -2.07 3.43
C ASN A 11 15.29 -2.94 3.48
N LYS A 12 14.37 -2.69 4.43
CA LYS A 12 13.10 -3.41 4.51
C LYS A 12 12.25 -3.21 3.25
N VAL A 13 12.17 -1.98 2.76
CA VAL A 13 11.41 -1.67 1.54
C VAL A 13 12.04 -2.33 0.32
N LEU A 14 13.37 -2.28 0.16
CA LEU A 14 14.07 -2.95 -0.93
C LEU A 14 13.86 -4.47 -0.88
N THR A 15 14.02 -5.10 0.28
CA THR A 15 13.74 -6.54 0.45
C THR A 15 12.29 -6.89 0.12
N ALA A 16 11.32 -6.05 0.50
CA ALA A 16 9.92 -6.28 0.14
C ALA A 16 9.71 -6.21 -1.38
N ILE A 17 10.29 -5.22 -2.05
CA ILE A 17 10.20 -5.08 -3.51
C ILE A 17 10.86 -6.27 -4.20
N GLU A 18 12.04 -6.71 -3.75
CA GLU A 18 12.71 -7.90 -4.27
C GLU A 18 11.81 -9.13 -4.18
N GLN A 19 11.19 -9.35 -3.00
CA GLN A 19 10.25 -10.44 -2.80
C GLN A 19 9.06 -10.32 -3.76
N ILE A 20 8.47 -9.13 -3.92
CA ILE A 20 7.37 -8.92 -4.87
C ILE A 20 7.81 -9.29 -6.29
N VAL A 21 8.97 -8.81 -6.74
CA VAL A 21 9.48 -9.11 -8.07
C VAL A 21 9.69 -10.62 -8.27
N GLN A 22 10.33 -11.29 -7.30
CA GLN A 22 10.62 -12.72 -7.39
C GLN A 22 9.36 -13.59 -7.41
N HIS A 23 8.32 -13.24 -6.66
CA HIS A 23 7.06 -14.01 -6.64
C HIS A 23 6.15 -13.71 -7.84
N ASN A 24 6.42 -12.63 -8.59
CA ASN A 24 5.59 -12.16 -9.70
C ASN A 24 6.42 -11.96 -10.98
N SER A 25 7.41 -12.83 -11.22
CA SER A 25 8.41 -12.71 -12.30
C SER A 25 7.83 -12.73 -13.73
N HIS A 26 6.58 -13.17 -13.88
CA HIS A 26 5.86 -13.20 -15.16
C HIS A 26 4.82 -12.08 -15.31
N CYS A 27 4.68 -11.21 -14.30
CA CYS A 27 3.73 -10.12 -14.30
C CYS A 27 4.41 -8.82 -14.69
N GLN A 28 3.64 -7.88 -15.25
CA GLN A 28 4.10 -6.49 -15.35
C GLN A 28 4.06 -5.85 -13.97
N LEU A 29 5.19 -5.31 -13.52
CA LEU A 29 5.31 -4.68 -12.21
C LEU A 29 5.59 -3.19 -12.35
N ILE A 30 4.60 -2.39 -11.95
CA ILE A 30 4.68 -0.93 -11.98
C ILE A 30 4.99 -0.44 -10.57
N LEU A 31 6.04 0.37 -10.43
CA LEU A 31 6.41 1.02 -9.18
C LEU A 31 6.28 2.53 -9.31
N THR A 32 5.56 3.15 -8.38
CA THR A 32 5.53 4.60 -8.22
C THR A 32 5.98 5.01 -6.82
N THR A 33 6.53 6.21 -6.70
CA THR A 33 6.92 6.80 -5.42
C THR A 33 5.80 7.65 -4.84
N SER A 34 6.03 8.27 -3.68
CA SER A 34 5.16 9.31 -3.15
C SER A 34 6.00 10.49 -2.66
N ARG A 35 5.35 11.61 -2.32
CA ARG A 35 5.98 12.79 -1.68
C ARG A 35 6.70 12.48 -0.35
N ARG A 36 6.61 11.25 0.15
CA ARG A 36 7.20 10.80 1.41
C ARG A 36 8.37 9.85 1.21
N THR A 37 8.55 9.35 0.00
CA THR A 37 9.71 8.55 -0.39
C THR A 37 10.97 9.41 -0.24
N PRO A 38 12.01 8.96 0.49
CA PRO A 38 13.23 9.74 0.66
C PRO A 38 13.95 10.01 -0.66
N GLU A 39 14.57 11.18 -0.74
CA GLU A 39 15.47 11.54 -1.83
C GLU A 39 16.62 10.53 -1.89
N GLY A 40 16.92 10.02 -3.09
CA GLY A 40 17.96 9.00 -3.30
C GLY A 40 17.47 7.56 -3.30
N PHE A 41 16.28 7.25 -2.75
CA PHE A 41 15.75 5.88 -2.73
C PHE A 41 15.72 5.25 -4.13
N LEU A 42 15.21 5.97 -5.14
CA LEU A 42 15.17 5.47 -6.51
C LEU A 42 16.55 5.19 -7.09
N ASN A 43 17.58 5.94 -6.68
CA ASN A 43 18.95 5.70 -7.12
C ASN A 43 19.51 4.41 -6.51
N HIS A 44 19.14 4.08 -5.26
CA HIS A 44 19.51 2.83 -4.62
C HIS A 44 18.72 1.64 -5.17
N LEU A 45 17.42 1.82 -5.45
CA LEU A 45 16.57 0.83 -6.08
C LEU A 45 17.08 0.45 -7.47
N LYS A 46 17.44 1.43 -8.31
CA LYS A 46 17.96 1.19 -9.66
C LYS A 46 19.30 0.45 -9.71
N LYS A 47 20.01 0.33 -8.59
CA LYS A 47 21.25 -0.46 -8.48
C LYS A 47 21.01 -1.93 -8.13
N GLN A 48 19.77 -2.30 -7.78
CA GLN A 48 19.44 -3.67 -7.45
C GLN A 48 19.29 -4.52 -8.73
N ASP A 49 19.70 -5.78 -8.66
CA ASP A 49 19.69 -6.69 -9.83
C ASP A 49 18.27 -6.92 -10.38
N TYR A 50 17.26 -6.85 -9.51
CA TYR A 50 15.85 -7.03 -9.88
C TYR A 50 15.19 -5.77 -10.46
N ALA A 51 15.87 -4.61 -10.47
CA ALA A 51 15.28 -3.34 -10.86
C ALA A 51 14.85 -3.27 -12.33
N SER A 52 15.48 -4.06 -13.20
CA SER A 52 15.14 -4.16 -14.62
C SER A 52 13.77 -4.80 -14.90
N GLN A 53 13.17 -5.45 -13.90
CA GLN A 53 11.83 -6.05 -13.97
C GLN A 53 10.72 -5.08 -13.54
N LEU A 54 11.08 -3.85 -13.17
CA LEU A 54 10.15 -2.83 -12.70
C LEU A 54 10.01 -1.70 -13.71
N ASP A 55 8.77 -1.37 -14.07
CA ASP A 55 8.44 -0.11 -14.74
C ASP A 55 8.29 0.98 -13.67
N ILE A 56 9.31 1.84 -13.55
CA ILE A 56 9.38 2.86 -12.48
C ILE A 56 8.86 4.21 -12.99
N PHE A 57 7.78 4.69 -12.38
CA PHE A 57 7.18 6.01 -12.64
C PHE A 57 7.18 6.86 -11.36
N PRO A 58 8.20 7.72 -11.15
CA PRO A 58 8.25 8.61 -10.00
C PRO A 58 7.01 9.52 -9.93
N VAL A 59 6.53 9.84 -8.73
CA VAL A 59 5.30 10.64 -8.53
C VAL A 59 5.37 12.02 -9.20
N GLU A 60 6.58 12.56 -9.35
CA GLU A 60 6.83 13.83 -10.02
C GLU A 60 6.52 13.78 -11.53
N HIS A 61 6.49 12.57 -12.11
CA HIS A 61 6.26 12.33 -13.52
C HIS A 61 4.89 11.70 -13.81
N THR A 62 4.08 11.44 -12.78
CA THR A 62 2.73 10.88 -12.94
C THR A 62 1.70 12.01 -12.90
N PRO A 63 0.80 12.11 -13.90
CA PRO A 63 -0.26 13.12 -13.89
C PRO A 63 -1.29 12.83 -12.78
N GLN A 64 -2.10 13.84 -12.44
CA GLN A 64 -3.22 13.66 -11.53
C GLN A 64 -4.19 12.59 -12.09
N GLY A 65 -4.66 11.69 -11.23
CA GLY A 65 -5.56 10.60 -11.65
C GLY A 65 -4.84 9.32 -12.04
N TRP A 66 -3.56 9.40 -12.46
CA TRP A 66 -2.82 8.26 -13.00
C TRP A 66 -2.78 7.04 -12.08
N ILE A 67 -2.53 7.25 -10.78
CA ILE A 67 -2.46 6.13 -9.83
C ILE A 67 -3.80 5.38 -9.72
N PHE A 68 -4.92 6.09 -9.82
CA PHE A 68 -6.24 5.47 -9.79
C PHE A 68 -6.48 4.64 -11.05
N GLU A 69 -6.09 5.15 -12.21
CA GLU A 69 -6.16 4.40 -13.47
C GLU A 69 -5.31 3.13 -13.40
N GLN A 70 -4.08 3.21 -12.87
CA GLN A 70 -3.24 2.03 -12.69
C GLN A 70 -3.84 1.02 -11.70
N MET A 71 -4.42 1.48 -10.59
CA MET A 71 -5.08 0.59 -9.63
C MET A 71 -6.26 -0.17 -10.26
N GLN A 72 -7.02 0.45 -11.17
CA GLN A 72 -8.12 -0.24 -11.86
C GLN A 72 -7.66 -1.36 -12.80
N LEU A 73 -6.41 -1.31 -13.25
CA LEU A 73 -5.80 -2.33 -14.12
C LEU A 73 -5.02 -3.39 -13.33
N ALA A 74 -4.66 -3.10 -12.09
CA ALA A 74 -3.83 -3.95 -11.27
C ALA A 74 -4.64 -5.07 -10.59
N GLU A 75 -4.17 -6.31 -10.74
CA GLU A 75 -4.69 -7.44 -9.96
C GLU A 75 -4.35 -7.28 -8.47
N THR A 76 -3.10 -6.90 -8.18
CA THR A 76 -2.60 -6.71 -6.82
C THR A 76 -1.87 -5.37 -6.69
N VAL A 77 -2.15 -4.64 -5.61
CA VAL A 77 -1.49 -3.40 -5.26
C VAL A 77 -0.71 -3.58 -3.96
N TYR A 78 0.59 -3.34 -4.01
CA TYR A 78 1.46 -3.36 -2.83
C TYR A 78 1.70 -1.94 -2.32
N VAL A 79 1.47 -1.71 -1.04
CA VAL A 79 1.48 -0.38 -0.43
C VAL A 79 2.29 -0.40 0.86
N THR A 80 3.15 0.59 1.07
CA THR A 80 3.81 0.76 2.38
C THR A 80 2.79 1.11 3.45
N GLU A 81 2.94 0.50 4.63
CA GLU A 81 2.01 0.66 5.75
C GLU A 81 1.74 2.11 6.16
N ASP A 82 2.72 2.99 5.97
CA ASP A 82 2.57 4.40 6.28
C ASP A 82 1.64 5.15 5.31
N SER A 83 1.25 4.53 4.19
CA SER A 83 0.31 5.03 3.17
C SER A 83 -1.12 4.53 3.37
N VAL A 84 -1.66 4.81 4.56
CA VAL A 84 -3.01 4.39 4.98
C VAL A 84 -4.09 4.75 3.96
N SER A 85 -4.13 5.98 3.45
CA SER A 85 -5.10 6.35 2.41
C SER A 85 -4.98 5.49 1.16
N MET A 86 -3.77 5.22 0.67
CA MET A 86 -3.54 4.36 -0.50
C MET A 86 -3.97 2.91 -0.25
N ILE A 87 -3.79 2.39 0.98
CA ILE A 87 -4.28 1.06 1.35
C ILE A 87 -5.81 1.00 1.17
N PHE A 88 -6.53 1.98 1.72
CA PHE A 88 -7.99 2.01 1.61
C PHE A 88 -8.50 2.33 0.21
N GLU A 89 -7.80 3.17 -0.55
CA GLU A 89 -8.12 3.44 -1.95
C GLU A 89 -7.98 2.18 -2.80
N ALA A 90 -6.90 1.41 -2.63
CA ALA A 90 -6.71 0.13 -3.33
C ALA A 90 -7.78 -0.92 -2.93
N LEU A 91 -8.12 -1.02 -1.64
CA LEU A 91 -9.22 -1.87 -1.17
C LEU A 91 -10.56 -1.44 -1.77
N THR A 92 -10.82 -0.14 -1.85
CA THR A 92 -12.06 0.42 -2.42
C THR A 92 -12.13 0.18 -3.93
N ALA A 93 -10.98 0.19 -4.62
CA ALA A 93 -10.85 -0.16 -6.02
C ALA A 93 -11.07 -1.66 -6.29
N GLY A 94 -11.15 -2.51 -5.26
CA GLY A 94 -11.37 -3.95 -5.38
C GLY A 94 -10.11 -4.76 -5.66
N CYS A 95 -8.92 -4.17 -5.48
CA CYS A 95 -7.65 -4.86 -5.68
C CYS A 95 -7.37 -5.86 -4.56
N CYS A 96 -6.60 -6.91 -4.85
CA CYS A 96 -5.82 -7.58 -3.81
C CYS A 96 -4.80 -6.57 -3.25
N VAL A 97 -4.65 -6.49 -1.92
CA VAL A 97 -3.75 -5.51 -1.31
C VAL A 97 -2.68 -6.18 -0.45
N GLY A 98 -1.42 -5.96 -0.80
CA GLY A 98 -0.28 -6.33 0.03
C GLY A 98 0.26 -5.13 0.80
N VAL A 99 0.29 -5.19 2.12
CA VAL A 99 0.83 -4.12 2.96
C VAL A 99 2.28 -4.43 3.33
N ILE A 100 3.21 -3.63 2.82
CA ILE A 100 4.62 -3.69 3.20
C ILE A 100 4.76 -3.10 4.61
N ALA A 101 5.12 -3.95 5.57
CA ALA A 101 5.23 -3.57 6.97
C ALA A 101 6.37 -2.56 7.18
N MET A 102 6.11 -1.53 7.97
CA MET A 102 7.07 -0.46 8.27
C MET A 102 7.38 -0.39 9.76
N ASP A 103 8.58 0.08 10.11
CA ASP A 103 8.94 0.28 11.51
C ASP A 103 8.04 1.36 12.14
N ARG A 104 7.22 0.96 13.12
CA ARG A 104 6.30 1.88 13.81
C ARG A 104 7.05 2.63 14.92
N LEU A 105 6.94 3.96 14.92
CA LEU A 105 7.45 4.84 15.97
C LEU A 105 6.50 4.96 17.16
N LYS A 106 5.20 4.71 16.96
CA LYS A 106 4.18 4.72 18.02
C LYS A 106 2.95 3.91 17.65
N SER A 107 2.23 3.46 18.66
CA SER A 107 0.89 2.88 18.53
C SER A 107 -0.16 3.96 18.77
N ASP A 108 -1.05 4.20 17.80
CA ASP A 108 -2.19 5.10 17.91
C ASP A 108 -3.38 4.56 17.10
N ARG A 109 -4.50 5.30 17.09
CA ARG A 109 -5.71 4.90 16.37
C ARG A 109 -5.46 4.52 14.91
N ILE A 110 -4.47 5.12 14.25
CA ILE A 110 -4.17 4.85 12.84
C ILE A 110 -3.43 3.52 12.67
N THR A 111 -2.43 3.24 13.49
CA THR A 111 -1.71 1.95 13.43
C THR A 111 -2.60 0.80 13.93
N GLN A 112 -3.44 1.06 14.93
CA GLN A 112 -4.48 0.12 15.38
C GLN A 112 -5.52 -0.17 14.31
N LEU A 113 -5.90 0.81 13.49
CA LEU A 113 -6.80 0.61 12.36
C LEU A 113 -6.20 -0.36 11.34
N ILE A 114 -4.90 -0.24 11.05
CA ILE A 114 -4.20 -1.19 10.19
C ILE A 114 -4.19 -2.59 10.82
N ASP A 115 -3.94 -2.71 12.12
CA ASP A 115 -3.93 -4.00 12.82
C ASP A 115 -5.27 -4.74 12.80
N GLN A 116 -6.37 -4.00 12.66
CA GLN A 116 -7.72 -4.56 12.56
C GLN A 116 -8.05 -5.09 11.15
N LEU A 117 -7.20 -4.84 10.16
CA LEU A 117 -7.41 -5.39 8.83
C LEU A 117 -7.20 -6.93 8.86
N PRO A 118 -8.00 -7.70 8.11
CA PRO A 118 -8.02 -9.15 8.19
C PRO A 118 -6.85 -9.76 7.41
N PHE A 119 -5.60 -9.50 7.82
CA PHE A 119 -4.42 -10.02 7.14
C PHE A 119 -4.39 -11.55 7.14
N GLU A 120 -4.00 -12.12 6.00
CA GLU A 120 -3.61 -13.52 5.91
C GLU A 120 -2.29 -13.74 6.65
N GLN A 121 -2.05 -14.98 7.10
CA GLN A 121 -0.77 -15.35 7.72
C GLN A 121 0.32 -15.40 6.64
N THR A 122 0.94 -14.26 6.37
CA THR A 122 2.02 -14.12 5.39
C THR A 122 3.33 -13.65 6.04
N LYS A 123 4.43 -13.78 5.29
CA LYS A 123 5.79 -13.43 5.73
C LYS A 123 5.83 -12.01 6.31
N GLU A 124 6.52 -11.83 7.44
CA GLU A 124 6.50 -10.62 8.28
C GLU A 124 6.71 -9.29 7.52
N THR A 125 7.42 -9.30 6.38
CA THR A 125 7.68 -8.11 5.56
C THR A 125 6.47 -7.63 4.76
N ILE A 126 5.59 -8.53 4.30
CA ILE A 126 4.41 -8.20 3.47
C ILE A 126 3.20 -8.94 4.01
N ARG A 127 2.20 -8.18 4.46
CA ARG A 127 0.93 -8.71 4.95
C ARG A 127 -0.14 -8.62 3.87
N LEU A 128 -0.60 -9.76 3.36
CA LEU A 128 -1.65 -9.78 2.34
C LEU A 128 -3.02 -9.63 2.98
N LEU A 129 -3.88 -8.82 2.34
CA LEU A 129 -5.29 -8.73 2.65
C LEU A 129 -6.05 -9.64 1.68
N PRO A 130 -6.95 -10.50 2.19
CA PRO A 130 -7.79 -11.31 1.34
C PRO A 130 -8.66 -10.39 0.48
N LEU A 131 -9.07 -10.86 -0.70
CA LEU A 131 -10.11 -10.20 -1.48
C LEU A 131 -11.38 -10.10 -0.63
N THR A 132 -11.58 -8.96 0.02
CA THR A 132 -12.81 -8.69 0.74
C THR A 132 -13.85 -8.17 -0.23
N THR A 133 -15.12 -8.44 0.07
CA THR A 133 -16.23 -7.68 -0.50
C THR A 133 -15.94 -6.17 -0.34
N PRO A 134 -16.37 -5.31 -1.28
CA PRO A 134 -16.09 -3.88 -1.24
C PRO A 134 -16.36 -3.32 0.15
N LEU A 135 -15.47 -2.47 0.67
CA LEU A 135 -15.71 -1.76 1.93
C LEU A 135 -16.98 -0.92 1.76
N HIS A 136 -18.12 -1.45 2.22
CA HIS A 136 -19.42 -0.79 2.13
C HIS A 136 -19.53 0.34 3.16
N GLU A 137 -18.58 1.26 3.16
CA GLU A 137 -18.48 2.33 4.15
C GLU A 137 -19.73 3.22 4.14
N ALA A 138 -20.29 3.49 2.96
CA ALA A 138 -21.56 4.19 2.81
C ALA A 138 -22.72 3.44 3.50
N LYS A 139 -22.76 2.11 3.39
CA LYS A 139 -23.79 1.28 4.05
C LYS A 139 -23.58 1.24 5.56
N ARG A 140 -22.33 1.14 6.02
CA ARG A 140 -21.97 1.16 7.45
C ARG A 140 -22.38 2.47 8.11
N VAL A 141 -22.07 3.61 7.48
CA VAL A 141 -22.46 4.95 7.96
C VAL A 141 -23.98 5.13 7.89
N ALA A 142 -24.64 4.68 6.81
CA ALA A 142 -26.09 4.74 6.71
C ALA A 142 -26.79 3.96 7.83
N SER A 143 -26.32 2.75 8.15
CA SER A 143 -26.82 1.97 9.28
C SER A 143 -26.61 2.69 10.61
N GLN A 144 -25.44 3.27 10.85
CA GLN A 144 -25.17 4.03 12.09
C GLN A 144 -26.04 5.27 12.23
N LEU A 145 -26.33 5.98 11.12
CA LEU A 145 -27.24 7.12 11.13
C LEU A 145 -28.67 6.69 11.42
N LEU A 146 -29.16 5.60 10.81
CA LEU A 146 -30.50 5.06 11.06
C LEU A 146 -30.67 4.59 12.51
N ASP A 147 -29.65 3.93 13.08
CA ASP A 147 -29.67 3.48 14.48
C ASP A 147 -29.62 4.67 15.47
N SER A 148 -28.91 5.74 15.12
CA SER A 148 -28.86 6.98 15.94
C SER A 148 -30.08 7.90 15.80
N SER A 149 -30.97 7.61 14.83
CA SER A 149 -32.18 8.41 14.54
C SER A 149 -33.44 7.87 15.21
N SER A 150 -33.33 6.81 16.02
CA SER A 150 -34.44 6.28 16.82
C SER A 150 -34.55 7.07 18.14
N PHE A 151 -35.25 8.21 18.10
CA PHE A 151 -35.81 8.89 19.28
C PHE A 151 -37.33 8.79 19.24
#